data_AF-A0A7K2KKK2-F1
#
_entry.id   AF-A0A7K2KKK2-F1
#
_cell.length_a   1.000
_cell.length_b   1.000
_cell.length_c   1.000
_cell.angle_alpha   90.00
_cell.angle_beta   90.00
_cell.angle_gamma   90.00
#
_symmetry.space_group_name_H-M   'P 1'
#
loop_
_entity.id
_entity.type
_entity.pdbx_description
1 polymer ?
#
loop_
_entity_poly.entity_id
_entity_poly.type
_entity_poly.pdbx_seq_one_letter_code
_entity_poly.pdbx_strand_id
1 'polypeptide(L)'
;LLTTVGYQIGDEKPVYALEGSIAVTGSLVQWMRDQMGLIKSAAEIETLASSVEDNGGAYFVPAFSGLFAPYWRSDARGVIAGLTRYVTKAHIARAVLEATAWQTREITDAMTKDSGVELTALKVDGGMTSNNLLMQTLSDFLDAPVVRPMVAETTCLGAAYAAGLAVGFWPDTDALRANWRRAAEWTPRMDADRRDSEYKSWLKAVERTMGWIEDEE
;
A
#
# COMPACT_ATOMS: atom_id res chain seq x y z
N LEU A 1 -10.79 4.66 11.49
CA LEU A 1 -10.85 3.49 10.57
C LEU A 1 -12.13 2.71 10.80
N LEU A 2 -12.40 1.65 10.02
CA LEU A 2 -13.56 0.76 10.28
C LEU A 2 -13.15 -0.36 11.25
N THR A 3 -13.99 -0.66 12.24
CA THR A 3 -13.85 -1.86 13.06
C THR A 3 -14.52 -3.04 12.35
N THR A 4 -13.73 -4.05 12.01
CA THR A 4 -14.16 -5.23 11.25
C THR A 4 -14.02 -6.49 12.10
N VAL A 5 -14.97 -7.41 12.01
CA VAL A 5 -14.79 -8.77 12.57
C VAL A 5 -13.77 -9.50 11.70
N GLY A 6 -12.61 -9.82 12.24
CA GLY A 6 -11.55 -10.55 11.54
C GLY A 6 -11.89 -12.02 11.38
N TYR A 7 -12.10 -12.73 12.50
CA TYR A 7 -12.56 -14.12 12.51
C TYR A 7 -13.14 -14.51 13.87
N GLN A 8 -13.88 -15.63 13.90
CA GLN A 8 -14.28 -16.34 15.10
C GLN A 8 -14.17 -17.84 14.83
N ILE A 9 -13.47 -18.58 15.71
CA ILE A 9 -13.29 -20.03 15.58
C ILE A 9 -14.12 -20.71 16.68
N GLY A 10 -15.12 -21.49 16.29
CA GLY A 10 -16.02 -22.18 17.23
C GLY A 10 -16.65 -21.21 18.24
N ASP A 11 -16.57 -21.58 19.52
CA ASP A 11 -17.10 -20.79 20.65
C ASP A 11 -16.11 -19.77 21.22
N GLU A 12 -14.93 -19.59 20.60
CA GLU A 12 -13.97 -18.57 21.03
C GLU A 12 -14.53 -17.14 20.85
N LYS A 13 -13.97 -16.19 21.60
CA LYS A 13 -14.31 -14.77 21.43
C LYS A 13 -13.89 -14.30 20.03
N PRO A 14 -14.71 -13.50 19.33
CA PRO A 14 -14.34 -12.97 18.03
C PRO A 14 -13.10 -12.09 18.14
N VAL A 15 -12.23 -12.21 17.13
CA VAL A 15 -11.06 -11.36 16.94
C VAL A 15 -11.44 -10.23 15.99
N TYR A 16 -11.18 -8.99 16.41
CA TYR A 16 -11.47 -7.79 15.63
C TYR A 16 -10.21 -7.26 14.93
N ALA A 17 -10.43 -6.49 13.87
CA ALA A 17 -9.40 -5.80 13.11
C ALA A 17 -9.81 -4.33 12.87
N LEU A 18 -8.82 -3.49 12.59
CA LEU A 18 -9.04 -2.20 11.96
C LEU A 18 -8.85 -2.33 10.45
N GLU A 19 -9.73 -1.71 9.68
CA GLU A 19 -9.70 -1.76 8.22
C GLU A 19 -9.62 -0.34 7.64
N GLY A 20 -8.71 -0.18 6.68
CA GLY A 20 -8.53 1.02 5.87
C GLY A 20 -8.38 0.64 4.40
N SER A 21 -8.94 1.46 3.51
CA SER A 21 -8.94 1.20 2.07
C SER A 21 -8.30 2.35 1.30
N ILE A 22 -7.53 1.98 0.27
CA ILE A 22 -6.94 2.92 -0.70
C ILE A 22 -7.63 2.67 -2.04
N ALA A 23 -8.27 3.69 -2.60
CA ALA A 23 -9.04 3.55 -3.84
C ALA A 23 -8.15 3.23 -5.06
N VAL A 24 -6.98 3.86 -5.14
CA VAL A 24 -6.14 3.86 -6.34
C VAL A 24 -4.70 3.49 -5.99
N THR A 25 -4.32 2.25 -6.30
CA THR A 25 -2.96 1.70 -6.14
C THR A 25 -2.52 0.99 -7.43
N GLY A 26 -2.88 -0.29 -7.61
CA GLY A 26 -2.59 -1.04 -8.84
C GLY A 26 -3.27 -0.45 -10.08
N SER A 27 -4.44 0.17 -9.91
CA SER A 27 -5.13 0.92 -10.96
C SER A 27 -4.36 2.17 -11.40
N LEU A 28 -3.49 2.75 -10.57
CA LEU A 28 -2.60 3.85 -10.97
C LEU A 28 -1.59 3.37 -12.01
N VAL A 29 -0.99 2.19 -11.79
CA VAL A 29 -0.07 1.56 -12.75
C VAL A 29 -0.80 1.26 -14.06
N GLN A 30 -2.04 0.74 -13.98
CA GLN A 30 -2.86 0.51 -15.17
C GLN A 30 -3.16 1.81 -15.92
N TRP A 31 -3.51 2.88 -15.20
CA TRP A 31 -3.75 4.20 -15.79
C TRP A 31 -2.50 4.75 -16.51
N MET A 32 -1.31 4.58 -15.93
CA MET A 32 -0.03 4.96 -16.55
C MET A 32 0.24 4.20 -17.85
N ARG A 33 -0.20 2.94 -17.94
CA ARG A 33 -0.12 2.12 -19.15
C ARG A 33 -1.15 2.56 -20.20
N ASP A 34 -2.41 2.56 -19.81
CA ASP A 34 -3.53 2.64 -20.75
C ASP A 34 -3.85 4.06 -21.20
N GLN A 35 -3.72 5.04 -20.29
CA GLN A 35 -4.10 6.43 -20.55
C GLN A 35 -2.90 7.30 -20.90
N MET A 36 -1.77 7.11 -20.21
CA MET A 36 -0.56 7.92 -20.43
C MET A 36 0.42 7.30 -21.42
N GLY A 37 0.32 6.00 -21.70
CA GLY A 37 1.22 5.29 -22.62
C GLY A 37 2.69 5.30 -22.19
N LEU A 38 2.99 5.49 -20.89
CA LEU A 38 4.37 5.61 -20.40
C LEU A 38 5.07 4.26 -20.23
N ILE A 39 4.28 3.19 -20.12
CA ILE A 39 4.68 1.79 -20.04
C ILE A 39 3.77 0.95 -20.93
N LYS A 40 4.24 -0.20 -21.43
CA LYS A 40 3.47 -1.13 -22.28
C LYS A 40 2.83 -2.27 -21.50
N SER A 41 3.35 -2.57 -20.31
CA SER A 41 2.82 -3.58 -19.40
C SER A 41 2.98 -3.12 -17.95
N ALA A 42 2.19 -3.68 -17.02
CA ALA A 42 2.31 -3.33 -15.61
C ALA A 42 3.70 -3.66 -15.03
N ALA A 43 4.34 -4.75 -15.49
CA ALA A 43 5.67 -5.15 -15.04
C ALA A 43 6.77 -4.16 -15.46
N GLU A 44 6.60 -3.44 -16.57
CA GLU A 44 7.59 -2.48 -17.07
C GLU A 44 7.76 -1.27 -16.13
N ILE A 45 6.77 -0.97 -15.28
CA ILE A 45 6.89 0.16 -14.34
C ILE A 45 8.04 -0.01 -13.37
N GLU A 46 8.32 -1.24 -12.93
CA GLU A 46 9.43 -1.51 -12.01
C GLU A 46 10.77 -1.22 -12.68
N THR A 47 10.96 -1.73 -13.91
CA THR A 47 12.17 -1.49 -14.71
C THR A 47 12.37 0.00 -14.96
N LEU A 48 11.30 0.72 -15.32
CA LEU A 48 11.36 2.15 -15.60
C LEU A 48 11.67 2.96 -14.33
N ALA A 49 10.98 2.69 -13.22
CA ALA A 49 11.21 3.36 -11.93
C ALA A 49 12.60 3.07 -11.36
N SER A 50 13.13 1.86 -11.58
CA SER A 50 14.47 1.45 -11.15
C SER A 50 15.61 2.09 -11.94
N SER A 51 15.32 2.75 -13.07
CA SER A 51 16.35 3.45 -13.86
C SER A 51 16.77 4.80 -13.27
N VAL A 52 16.10 5.24 -12.20
CA VAL A 52 16.42 6.44 -11.43
C VAL A 52 16.56 6.08 -9.95
N GLU A 53 17.39 6.85 -9.23
CA GLU A 53 17.69 6.62 -7.81
C GLU A 53 16.54 7.05 -6.89
N ASP A 54 15.75 8.05 -7.29
CA ASP A 54 14.68 8.63 -6.50
C ASP A 54 13.51 9.14 -7.39
N ASN A 55 12.54 9.84 -6.78
CA ASN A 55 11.40 10.43 -7.47
C ASN A 55 11.70 11.79 -8.14
N GLY A 56 12.93 12.30 -8.06
CA GLY A 56 13.34 13.58 -8.63
C GLY A 56 12.60 14.80 -8.05
N GLY A 57 12.00 14.66 -6.86
CA GLY A 57 11.11 15.64 -6.24
C GLY A 57 9.66 15.58 -6.73
N ALA A 58 9.32 14.63 -7.61
CA ALA A 58 7.96 14.46 -8.11
C ALA A 58 7.09 13.63 -7.15
N TYR A 59 5.87 14.08 -6.90
CA TYR A 59 4.88 13.37 -6.09
C TYR A 59 3.60 13.19 -6.90
N PHE A 60 3.03 11.99 -6.86
CA PHE A 60 1.77 11.68 -7.55
C PHE A 60 0.70 11.36 -6.51
N VAL A 61 -0.29 12.22 -6.33
CA VAL A 61 -1.44 11.94 -5.45
C VAL A 61 -2.59 11.42 -6.31
N PRO A 62 -2.99 10.13 -6.20
CA PRO A 62 -3.87 9.49 -7.17
C PRO A 62 -5.35 9.58 -6.78
N ALA A 63 -5.84 10.78 -6.48
CA ALA A 63 -7.23 11.04 -6.09
C ALA A 63 -8.21 11.01 -7.29
N PHE A 64 -8.17 9.97 -8.13
CA PHE A 64 -9.03 9.87 -9.33
C PHE A 64 -10.53 9.76 -9.01
N SER A 65 -10.86 9.26 -7.82
CA SER A 65 -12.21 9.15 -7.29
C SER A 65 -12.35 9.90 -5.95
N GLY A 66 -11.51 10.91 -5.72
CA GLY A 66 -11.29 11.49 -4.40
C GLY A 66 -10.31 10.68 -3.54
N LEU A 67 -10.14 11.09 -2.29
CA LEU A 67 -9.30 10.43 -1.29
C LEU A 67 -10.17 9.75 -0.23
N PHE A 68 -9.85 8.49 0.11
CA PHE A 68 -10.50 7.75 1.19
C PHE A 68 -9.77 7.99 2.52
N ALA A 69 -9.71 6.99 3.40
CA ALA A 69 -9.01 7.10 4.66
C ALA A 69 -7.53 7.53 4.45
N PRO A 70 -6.99 8.41 5.30
CA PRO A 70 -7.65 9.08 6.44
C PRO A 70 -8.41 10.38 6.09
N TYR A 71 -8.43 10.79 4.82
CA TYR A 71 -8.87 12.13 4.38
C TYR A 71 -10.37 12.29 4.16
N TRP A 72 -11.02 11.31 3.53
CA TRP A 72 -12.45 11.33 3.16
C TRP A 72 -12.87 12.59 2.38
N ARG A 73 -12.15 12.86 1.27
CA ARG A 73 -12.34 14.06 0.43
C ARG A 73 -12.78 13.67 -0.97
N SER A 74 -14.08 13.79 -1.26
CA SER A 74 -14.67 13.50 -2.58
C SER A 74 -14.33 14.55 -3.64
N ASP A 75 -14.04 15.77 -3.21
CA ASP A 75 -13.66 16.93 -4.00
C ASP A 75 -12.20 16.88 -4.49
N ALA A 76 -11.38 15.98 -3.92
CA ALA A 76 -9.98 15.87 -4.31
C ALA A 76 -9.82 15.31 -5.73
N ARG A 77 -8.80 15.76 -6.47
CA ARG A 77 -8.44 15.22 -7.79
C ARG A 77 -6.97 14.86 -7.89
N GLY A 78 -6.67 13.98 -8.86
CA GLY A 78 -5.31 13.51 -9.09
C GLY A 78 -4.36 14.67 -9.41
N VAL A 79 -3.23 14.75 -8.71
CA VAL A 79 -2.22 15.81 -8.89
C VAL A 79 -0.84 15.19 -9.02
N ILE A 80 -0.05 15.70 -9.97
CA ILE A 80 1.39 15.50 -10.02
C ILE A 80 2.06 16.81 -9.62
N ALA A 81 2.79 16.80 -8.50
CA ALA A 81 3.47 17.96 -7.94
C ALA A 81 5.00 17.82 -8.05
N GLY A 82 5.71 18.95 -7.95
CA GLY A 82 7.18 18.96 -7.86
C GLY A 82 7.93 18.77 -9.19
N LEU A 83 7.25 18.97 -10.33
CA LEU A 83 7.88 18.86 -11.63
C LEU A 83 8.92 19.97 -11.86
N THR A 84 10.13 19.56 -12.23
CA THR A 84 11.22 20.43 -12.68
C THR A 84 11.72 19.98 -14.06
N ARG A 85 12.63 20.74 -14.70
CA ARG A 85 13.26 20.33 -15.98
C ARG A 85 14.09 19.05 -15.88
N TYR A 86 14.44 18.61 -14.66
CA TYR A 86 15.17 17.36 -14.41
C TYR A 86 14.26 16.13 -14.45
N VAL A 87 12.97 16.30 -14.14
CA VAL A 87 12.03 15.17 -14.01
C VAL A 87 11.82 14.49 -15.36
N THR A 88 11.79 13.16 -15.34
CA THR A 88 11.62 12.30 -16.51
C THR A 88 10.44 11.35 -16.26
N LYS A 89 10.02 10.61 -17.29
CA LYS A 89 9.01 9.56 -17.11
C LYS A 89 9.41 8.48 -16.08
N ALA A 90 10.72 8.27 -15.86
CA ALA A 90 11.22 7.33 -14.86
C ALA A 90 10.96 7.81 -13.44
N HIS A 91 11.21 9.10 -13.18
CA HIS A 91 10.86 9.76 -11.92
C HIS A 91 9.35 9.73 -11.65
N ILE A 92 8.50 9.90 -12.68
CA ILE A 92 7.05 9.77 -12.52
C ILE A 92 6.64 8.32 -12.22
N ALA A 93 7.23 7.34 -12.90
CA ALA A 93 7.01 5.92 -12.61
C ALA A 93 7.41 5.56 -11.17
N ARG A 94 8.51 6.14 -10.68
CA ARG A 94 8.93 6.05 -9.26
C ARG A 94 7.88 6.64 -8.32
N ALA A 95 7.45 7.88 -8.57
CA ALA A 95 6.43 8.56 -7.76
C ALA A 95 5.09 7.80 -7.71
N VAL A 96 4.73 7.08 -8.78
CA VAL A 96 3.53 6.22 -8.83
C VAL A 96 3.62 5.04 -7.86
N LEU A 97 4.78 4.39 -7.76
CA LEU A 97 4.98 3.30 -6.79
C LEU A 97 5.02 3.86 -5.36
N GLU A 98 5.75 4.95 -5.16
CA GLU A 98 5.85 5.63 -3.86
C GLU A 98 4.49 6.12 -3.35
N ALA A 99 3.59 6.59 -4.22
CA ALA A 99 2.24 6.98 -3.85
C ALA A 99 1.43 5.85 -3.20
N THR A 100 1.65 4.61 -3.64
CA THR A 100 1.02 3.43 -3.00
C THR A 100 1.60 3.21 -1.61
N ALA A 101 2.92 3.36 -1.46
CA ALA A 101 3.58 3.19 -0.17
C ALA A 101 3.22 4.31 0.83
N TRP A 102 3.14 5.56 0.38
CA TRP A 102 2.72 6.69 1.22
C TRP A 102 1.27 6.57 1.70
N GLN A 103 0.34 6.23 0.80
CA GLN A 103 -1.05 5.97 1.20
C GLN A 103 -1.15 4.77 2.18
N THR A 104 -0.27 3.77 2.02
CA THR A 104 -0.20 2.65 2.98
C THR A 104 0.28 3.15 4.35
N ARG A 105 1.31 4.00 4.41
CA ARG A 105 1.80 4.62 5.65
C ARG A 105 0.71 5.42 6.35
N GLU A 106 -0.04 6.23 5.62
CA GLU A 106 -1.13 7.03 6.19
C GLU A 106 -2.20 6.18 6.88
N ILE A 107 -2.51 5.01 6.29
CA ILE A 107 -3.44 4.06 6.89
C ILE A 107 -2.84 3.38 8.12
N THR A 108 -1.59 2.93 8.05
CA THR A 108 -0.94 2.27 9.21
C THR A 108 -0.75 3.25 10.37
N ASP A 109 -0.37 4.49 10.10
CA ASP A 109 -0.25 5.55 11.12
C ASP A 109 -1.60 5.82 11.79
N ALA A 110 -2.69 5.85 11.00
CA ALA A 110 -4.04 5.97 11.53
C ALA A 110 -4.44 4.73 12.37
N MET A 111 -4.04 3.52 11.95
CA MET A 111 -4.32 2.28 12.69
C MET A 111 -3.61 2.27 14.04
N THR A 112 -2.33 2.64 14.07
CA THR A 112 -1.55 2.75 15.31
C THR A 112 -2.18 3.78 16.24
N LYS A 113 -2.59 4.94 15.71
CA LYS A 113 -3.25 5.99 16.50
C LYS A 113 -4.59 5.56 17.08
N ASP A 114 -5.42 4.84 16.31
CA ASP A 114 -6.76 4.40 16.74
C ASP A 114 -6.70 3.22 17.73
N SER A 115 -5.67 2.35 17.63
CA SER A 115 -5.57 1.11 18.43
C SER A 115 -4.56 1.14 19.56
N GLY A 116 -3.53 2.00 19.48
CA GLY A 116 -2.35 1.94 20.35
C GLY A 116 -1.44 0.73 20.11
N VAL A 117 -1.66 -0.02 19.02
CA VAL A 117 -0.87 -1.20 18.66
C VAL A 117 0.11 -0.83 17.55
N GLU A 118 1.40 -1.02 17.82
CA GLU A 118 2.46 -0.75 16.85
C GLU A 118 2.52 -1.80 15.73
N LEU A 119 2.79 -1.35 14.51
CA LEU A 119 2.98 -2.22 13.36
C LEU A 119 4.30 -3.00 13.50
N THR A 120 4.23 -4.31 13.70
CA THR A 120 5.44 -5.15 13.83
C THR A 120 6.01 -5.60 12.48
N ALA A 121 5.14 -5.81 11.50
CA ALA A 121 5.48 -6.21 10.13
C ALA A 121 4.24 -6.06 9.23
N LEU A 122 4.45 -5.74 7.96
CA LEU A 122 3.41 -5.74 6.94
C LEU A 122 3.49 -7.04 6.13
N LYS A 123 2.48 -7.92 6.26
CA LYS A 123 2.31 -9.06 5.36
C LYS A 123 1.55 -8.60 4.12
N VAL A 124 2.06 -8.94 2.94
CA VAL A 124 1.54 -8.44 1.66
C VAL A 124 1.18 -9.57 0.72
N ASP A 125 0.11 -9.40 -0.04
CA ASP A 125 -0.30 -10.27 -1.13
C ASP A 125 -0.94 -9.46 -2.28
N GLY A 126 -1.32 -10.16 -3.35
CA GLY A 126 -1.89 -9.53 -4.56
C GLY A 126 -0.85 -9.12 -5.60
N GLY A 127 -1.33 -8.74 -6.80
CA GLY A 127 -0.50 -8.63 -8.01
C GLY A 127 0.66 -7.63 -7.91
N MET A 128 0.46 -6.50 -7.23
CA MET A 128 1.49 -5.47 -7.04
C MET A 128 2.67 -5.96 -6.19
N THR A 129 2.50 -7.03 -5.40
CA THR A 129 3.58 -7.57 -4.56
C THR A 129 4.67 -8.24 -5.35
N SER A 130 4.47 -8.51 -6.64
CA SER A 130 5.52 -8.97 -7.55
C SER A 130 6.60 -7.91 -7.81
N ASN A 131 6.28 -6.62 -7.61
CA ASN A 131 7.18 -5.49 -7.79
C ASN A 131 8.08 -5.33 -6.56
N ASN A 132 9.33 -5.79 -6.65
CA ASN A 132 10.25 -5.84 -5.50
C ASN A 132 10.72 -4.44 -5.10
N LEU A 133 10.77 -3.50 -6.05
CA LEU A 133 11.03 -2.09 -5.77
C LEU A 133 9.97 -1.51 -4.85
N LEU A 134 8.68 -1.72 -5.15
CA LEU A 134 7.57 -1.31 -4.28
C LEU A 134 7.65 -1.98 -2.91
N MET A 135 8.02 -3.26 -2.83
CA MET A 135 8.14 -3.95 -1.54
C MET A 135 9.23 -3.34 -0.66
N GLN A 136 10.38 -2.99 -1.24
CA GLN A 136 11.42 -2.27 -0.53
C GLN A 136 10.95 -0.86 -0.12
N THR A 137 10.30 -0.12 -1.03
CA THR A 137 9.76 1.22 -0.72
C THR A 137 8.72 1.19 0.39
N LEU A 138 7.83 0.20 0.44
CA LEU A 138 6.91 -0.01 1.56
C LEU A 138 7.66 -0.20 2.87
N SER A 139 8.67 -1.06 2.89
CA SER A 139 9.45 -1.32 4.11
C SER A 139 10.19 -0.08 4.59
N ASP A 140 10.79 0.65 3.65
CA ASP A 140 11.48 1.91 3.93
C ASP A 140 10.54 2.97 4.51
N PHE A 141 9.37 3.16 3.92
CA PHE A 141 8.44 4.22 4.31
C PHE A 141 7.68 3.92 5.60
N LEU A 142 7.35 2.64 5.84
CA LEU A 142 6.65 2.19 7.04
C LEU A 142 7.57 1.99 8.25
N ASP A 143 8.89 1.96 8.02
CA ASP A 143 9.88 1.56 9.02
C ASP A 143 9.62 0.19 9.65
N ALA A 144 9.05 -0.72 8.88
CA ALA A 144 8.70 -2.07 9.32
C ALA A 144 9.06 -3.12 8.26
N PRO A 145 9.35 -4.37 8.66
CA PRO A 145 9.55 -5.46 7.72
C PRO A 145 8.32 -5.68 6.83
N VAL A 146 8.55 -5.86 5.53
CA VAL A 146 7.52 -6.27 4.56
C VAL A 146 7.75 -7.72 4.18
N VAL A 147 6.72 -8.54 4.27
CA VAL A 147 6.84 -9.99 4.17
C VAL A 147 5.88 -10.54 3.11
N ARG A 148 6.43 -11.15 2.05
CA ARG A 148 5.65 -11.80 0.99
C ARG A 148 5.61 -13.32 1.22
N PRO A 149 4.42 -13.94 1.30
CA PRO A 149 4.28 -15.38 1.46
C PRO A 149 4.61 -16.15 0.17
N MET A 150 4.88 -17.45 0.30
CA MET A 150 5.02 -18.38 -0.84
C MET A 150 3.72 -18.62 -1.61
N VAL A 151 2.59 -18.60 -0.91
CA VAL A 151 1.27 -18.72 -1.52
C VAL A 151 0.73 -17.31 -1.77
N ALA A 152 0.52 -16.94 -3.03
CA ALA A 152 0.06 -15.61 -3.41
C ALA A 152 -1.45 -15.41 -3.16
N GLU A 153 -2.24 -16.47 -3.29
CA GLU A 153 -3.70 -16.47 -3.16
C GLU A 153 -4.14 -16.64 -1.69
N THR A 154 -3.70 -15.73 -0.83
CA THR A 154 -3.98 -15.73 0.61
C THR A 154 -5.47 -15.67 0.93
N THR A 155 -6.28 -14.98 0.11
CA THR A 155 -7.75 -14.93 0.26
C THR A 155 -8.37 -16.33 0.23
N CYS A 156 -8.05 -17.12 -0.80
CA CYS A 156 -8.55 -18.48 -0.94
C CYS A 156 -8.01 -19.38 0.17
N LEU A 157 -6.73 -19.20 0.53
CA LEU A 157 -6.09 -19.95 1.60
C LEU A 157 -6.76 -19.72 2.96
N GLY A 158 -7.12 -18.47 3.29
CA GLY A 158 -7.82 -18.12 4.53
C GLY A 158 -9.18 -18.80 4.65
N ALA A 159 -9.97 -18.81 3.57
CA ALA A 159 -11.24 -19.53 3.52
C ALA A 159 -11.06 -21.06 3.69
N ALA A 160 -10.04 -21.62 3.02
CA ALA A 160 -9.70 -23.04 3.14
C ALA A 160 -9.30 -23.41 4.56
N TYR A 161 -8.49 -22.58 5.23
CA TYR A 161 -8.10 -22.76 6.63
C TYR A 161 -9.28 -22.68 7.58
N ALA A 162 -10.18 -21.71 7.42
CA ALA A 162 -11.38 -21.61 8.25
C ALA A 162 -12.27 -22.85 8.12
N ALA A 163 -12.55 -23.29 6.88
CA ALA A 163 -13.33 -24.49 6.63
C ALA A 163 -12.63 -25.76 7.15
N GLY A 164 -11.32 -25.86 6.94
CA GLY A 164 -10.51 -27.00 7.37
C GLY A 164 -10.42 -27.13 8.89
N LEU A 165 -10.34 -26.01 9.63
CA LEU A 165 -10.46 -26.03 11.09
C LEU A 165 -11.85 -26.52 11.52
N ALA A 166 -12.92 -26.03 10.90
CA ALA A 166 -14.29 -26.39 11.26
C ALA A 166 -14.60 -27.89 11.08
N VAL A 167 -13.97 -28.56 10.11
CA VAL A 167 -14.14 -30.00 9.86
C VAL A 167 -13.03 -30.88 10.43
N GLY A 168 -12.08 -30.30 11.17
CA GLY A 168 -10.96 -31.03 11.78
C GLY A 168 -9.90 -31.53 10.81
N PHE A 169 -9.81 -30.95 9.60
CA PHE A 169 -8.70 -31.23 8.66
C PHE A 169 -7.37 -30.73 9.22
N TRP A 170 -7.39 -29.57 9.89
CA TRP A 170 -6.28 -29.11 10.74
C TRP A 170 -6.74 -29.10 12.20
N PRO A 171 -5.86 -29.48 13.15
CA PRO A 171 -6.22 -29.59 14.56
C PRO A 171 -6.39 -28.24 15.26
N ASP A 172 -5.59 -27.23 14.87
CA ASP A 172 -5.52 -25.93 15.53
C ASP A 172 -4.87 -24.87 14.64
N THR A 173 -4.80 -23.64 15.15
CA THR A 173 -4.15 -22.51 14.46
C THR A 173 -2.62 -22.64 14.40
N ASP A 174 -1.98 -23.43 15.25
CA ASP A 174 -0.52 -23.66 15.21
C ASP A 174 -0.12 -24.50 14.00
N ALA A 175 -0.93 -25.51 13.66
CA ALA A 175 -0.79 -26.26 12.42
C ALA A 175 -0.88 -25.33 11.19
N LEU A 176 -1.76 -24.33 11.22
CA LEU A 176 -1.85 -23.32 10.15
C LEU A 176 -0.60 -22.44 10.08
N ARG A 177 -0.10 -21.97 11.23
CA ARG A 177 1.14 -21.19 11.32
C ARG A 177 2.33 -21.96 10.74
N ALA A 178 2.42 -23.26 11.00
CA ALA A 178 3.49 -24.12 10.47
C ALA A 178 3.43 -24.31 8.95
N ASN A 179 2.25 -24.18 8.33
CA ASN A 179 2.09 -24.23 6.88
C ASN A 179 2.50 -22.94 6.19
N TRP A 180 2.47 -21.81 6.90
CA TRP A 180 2.85 -20.52 6.34
C TRP A 180 4.35 -20.47 6.07
N ARG A 181 4.72 -20.18 4.82
CA ARG A 181 6.12 -20.08 4.40
C ARG A 181 6.37 -18.71 3.77
N ARG A 182 7.47 -18.09 4.19
CA ARG A 182 7.97 -16.83 3.66
C ARG A 182 8.67 -17.06 2.32
N ALA A 183 8.29 -16.31 1.29
CA ALA A 183 9.01 -16.29 0.01
C ALA A 183 10.14 -15.25 0.03
N ALA A 184 9.86 -14.06 0.55
CA ALA A 184 10.80 -12.95 0.61
C ALA A 184 10.46 -12.02 1.79
N GLU A 185 11.47 -11.27 2.22
CA GLU A 185 11.37 -10.23 3.23
C GLU A 185 12.20 -9.03 2.82
N TRP A 186 11.65 -7.85 3.02
CA TRP A 186 12.35 -6.57 2.91
C TRP A 186 12.37 -5.93 4.28
N THR A 187 13.53 -5.39 4.64
CA THR A 187 13.74 -4.66 5.88
C THR A 187 14.02 -3.20 5.57
N PRO A 188 13.67 -2.27 6.47
CA PRO A 188 13.91 -0.84 6.25
C PRO A 188 15.40 -0.55 6.08
N ARG A 189 15.72 0.30 5.10
CA ARG A 189 17.09 0.76 4.78
C ARG A 189 17.18 2.26 4.62
N MET A 190 16.04 2.95 4.49
CA MET A 190 15.98 4.40 4.38
C MET A 190 16.28 5.07 5.72
N ASP A 191 17.08 6.13 5.67
CA ASP A 191 17.36 6.99 6.81
C ASP A 191 16.08 7.68 7.33
N ALA A 192 15.95 7.80 8.65
CA ALA A 192 14.76 8.34 9.29
C ALA A 192 14.50 9.82 8.96
N ASP A 193 15.55 10.66 8.93
CA ASP A 193 15.41 12.09 8.61
C ASP A 193 14.97 12.27 7.16
N ARG A 194 15.54 11.48 6.25
CA ARG A 194 15.13 11.46 4.84
C ARG A 194 13.66 11.05 4.71
N ARG A 195 13.26 9.95 5.36
CA ARG A 195 11.90 9.44 5.34
C ARG A 195 10.89 10.48 5.83
N ASP A 196 11.19 11.19 6.91
CA ASP A 196 10.31 12.23 7.45
C ASP A 196 10.23 13.47 6.54
N SER A 197 11.34 13.83 5.89
CA SER A 197 11.38 14.92 4.91
C SER A 197 10.53 14.61 3.67
N GLU A 198 10.64 13.40 3.12
CA GLU A 198 9.85 12.96 1.97
C GLU A 198 8.37 12.84 2.34
N TYR A 199 8.04 12.32 3.54
CA TYR A 199 6.65 12.24 3.98
C TYR A 199 6.01 13.63 4.16
N LYS A 200 6.74 14.62 4.70
CA LYS A 200 6.26 16.01 4.75
C LYS A 200 5.95 16.57 3.35
N SER A 201 6.76 16.21 2.37
CA SER A 201 6.57 16.64 0.98
C SER A 201 5.37 15.94 0.33
N TRP A 202 5.17 14.65 0.63
CA TRP A 202 3.96 13.91 0.27
C TRP A 202 2.70 14.58 0.84
N LEU A 203 2.67 14.86 2.14
CA LEU A 203 1.53 15.52 2.79
C LEU A 203 1.23 16.90 2.16
N LYS A 204 2.29 17.65 1.80
CA LYS A 204 2.13 18.92 1.07
C LYS A 204 1.52 18.71 -0.31
N ALA A 205 1.87 17.65 -1.03
CA ALA A 205 1.24 17.33 -2.31
C ALA A 205 -0.23 16.95 -2.12
N VAL A 206 -0.56 16.16 -1.09
CA VAL A 206 -1.94 15.79 -0.75
C VAL A 206 -2.80 17.02 -0.45
N GLU A 207 -2.27 17.98 0.33
CA GLU A 207 -2.97 19.24 0.64
C GLU A 207 -3.38 20.00 -0.63
N ARG A 208 -2.53 19.99 -1.68
CA ARG A 208 -2.82 20.67 -2.96
C ARG A 208 -3.88 19.98 -3.81
N THR A 209 -4.29 18.77 -3.44
CA THR A 209 -5.34 18.04 -4.17
C THR A 209 -6.74 18.37 -3.70
N MET A 210 -6.88 18.91 -2.50
CA MET A 210 -8.16 19.20 -1.85
C MET A 210 -8.78 20.49 -2.39
N GLY A 211 -10.11 20.57 -2.40
CA GLY A 211 -10.85 21.73 -2.90
C GLY A 211 -10.79 21.87 -4.42
N TRP A 212 -10.50 20.80 -5.15
CA TRP A 212 -10.34 20.86 -6.60
C TRP A 212 -11.68 20.95 -7.34
N ILE A 213 -12.67 20.18 -6.87
CA ILE A 213 -14.06 20.37 -7.28
C ILE A 213 -14.72 21.33 -6.30
N GLU A 214 -15.29 22.38 -6.84
CA GLU A 214 -16.23 23.24 -6.15
C GLU A 214 -17.63 22.65 -6.41
N ASP A 215 -18.42 22.43 -5.36
CA ASP A 215 -19.84 22.10 -5.55
C ASP A 215 -20.50 23.31 -6.22
N GLU A 216 -21.14 23.11 -7.38
CA GLU A 216 -22.02 24.11 -7.96
C GLU A 216 -23.25 24.23 -7.02
N GLU A 217 -23.30 25.29 -6.21
CA GLU A 217 -24.56 25.75 -5.57
C GLU A 217 -25.58 26.22 -6.62
#